data_AF-A0A0N5ATD8-F1
#
_entry.id   AF-A0A0N5ATD8-F1
#
_cell.length_a   1.000
_cell.length_b   1.000
_cell.length_c   1.000
_cell.angle_alpha   90.00
_cell.angle_beta   90.00
_cell.angle_gamma   90.00
#
_symmetry.space_group_name_H-M   'P 1'
#
loop_
_entity.id
_entity.type
_entity.pdbx_description
1 polymer ?
#
loop_
_entity_poly.entity_id
_entity_poly.type
_entity_poly.pdbx_seq_one_letter_code
_entity_poly.pdbx_strand_id
1 'polypeptide(L)'
;MSLKYKERLARFEAVLKTDDNVIDIGVLRRLCENGIEECLRPLCWRILLGYMPLDRKLWSGFLRKQRETFEALVQEIIVEPGKSSNADGLTVADDHPLSLNSNSEWKEYFKDNELLLQIDKDVRRLCPEIEFFQRTTNFPCKCASKSLSKRISQESLQAEICDKRYAGMSTGSVCFF
;
A
#
# COMPACT_ATOMS: atom_id res chain seq x y z
N MET A 1 34.72 12.50 -10.93
CA MET A 1 34.10 11.38 -11.67
C MET A 1 35.13 10.73 -12.59
N SER A 2 35.47 9.45 -12.37
CA SER A 2 36.47 8.72 -13.18
C SER A 2 36.00 8.46 -14.61
N LEU A 3 36.91 8.43 -15.58
CA LEU A 3 36.64 8.06 -16.99
C LEU A 3 35.96 6.69 -17.09
N LYS A 4 36.45 5.71 -16.32
CA LYS A 4 35.88 4.35 -16.25
C LYS A 4 34.41 4.35 -15.81
N TYR A 5 34.04 5.25 -14.90
CA TYR A 5 32.65 5.37 -14.43
C TYR A 5 31.74 5.92 -15.55
N LYS A 6 32.20 6.93 -16.29
CA LYS A 6 31.44 7.49 -17.42
C LYS A 6 31.25 6.48 -18.54
N GLU A 7 32.30 5.72 -18.86
CA GLU A 7 32.23 4.64 -19.86
C GLU A 7 31.23 3.55 -19.46
N ARG A 8 31.23 3.16 -18.18
CA ARG A 8 30.28 2.18 -17.66
C ARG A 8 28.83 2.69 -17.74
N LEU A 9 28.60 3.94 -17.35
CA LEU A 9 27.29 4.56 -17.45
C LEU A 9 26.81 4.60 -18.91
N ALA A 10 27.69 4.95 -19.84
CA ALA A 10 27.38 4.95 -21.28
C ALA A 10 26.99 3.55 -21.80
N ARG A 11 27.62 2.48 -21.31
CA ARG A 11 27.23 1.10 -21.66
C ARG A 11 25.84 0.74 -21.15
N PHE A 12 25.51 1.14 -19.92
CA PHE A 12 24.16 0.98 -19.40
C PHE A 12 23.15 1.77 -20.22
N GLU A 13 23.44 3.04 -20.51
CA GLU A 13 22.56 3.87 -21.32
C GLU A 13 22.38 3.31 -22.74
N ALA A 14 23.41 2.71 -23.34
CA ALA A 14 23.29 2.08 -24.66
C ALA A 14 22.26 0.94 -24.63
N VAL A 15 22.32 0.05 -23.65
CA VAL A 15 21.35 -1.05 -23.48
C VAL A 15 19.98 -0.53 -23.03
N LEU A 16 19.99 0.55 -22.25
CA LEU A 16 18.79 1.16 -21.68
C LEU A 16 18.18 2.26 -22.56
N LYS A 17 18.72 2.58 -23.72
CA LYS A 17 18.18 3.58 -24.67
C LYS A 17 18.29 3.09 -26.12
N THR A 18 18.55 1.80 -26.34
CA THR A 18 18.58 1.20 -27.68
C THR A 18 17.31 1.56 -28.46
N ASP A 19 17.47 1.89 -29.74
CA ASP A 19 16.36 2.16 -30.66
C ASP A 19 15.46 0.93 -30.86
N ASP A 20 16.07 -0.26 -30.73
CA ASP A 20 15.35 -1.52 -30.61
C ASP A 20 14.64 -1.54 -29.26
N ASN A 21 13.34 -1.23 -29.29
CA ASN A 21 12.47 -1.05 -28.13
C ASN A 21 12.44 -2.24 -27.13
N VAL A 22 13.12 -3.36 -27.42
CA VAL A 22 13.23 -4.56 -26.59
C VAL A 22 14.58 -4.60 -25.89
N ILE A 23 14.56 -4.71 -24.56
CA ILE A 23 15.76 -4.77 -23.74
C ILE A 23 16.29 -6.21 -23.66
N ASP A 24 17.55 -6.41 -24.01
CA ASP A 24 18.25 -7.67 -23.77
C ASP A 24 18.60 -7.82 -22.29
N ILE A 25 17.85 -8.67 -21.60
CA ILE A 25 18.04 -8.96 -20.18
C ILE A 25 19.36 -9.67 -19.89
N GLY A 26 19.90 -10.46 -20.82
CA GLY A 26 21.16 -11.18 -20.65
C GLY A 26 22.35 -10.22 -20.63
N VAL A 27 22.36 -9.23 -21.54
CA VAL A 27 23.35 -8.15 -21.51
C VAL A 27 23.19 -7.31 -20.25
N LEU A 28 21.96 -6.93 -19.89
CA LEU A 28 21.71 -6.15 -18.68
C LEU A 28 22.23 -6.85 -17.42
N ARG A 29 22.00 -8.16 -17.28
CA ARG A 29 22.49 -8.95 -16.14
C ARG A 29 24.02 -8.91 -16.03
N ARG A 30 24.73 -9.15 -17.13
CA ARG A 30 26.20 -9.07 -17.17
C ARG A 30 26.73 -7.70 -16.76
N LEU A 31 26.07 -6.62 -17.18
CA LEU A 31 26.46 -5.27 -16.77
C LEU A 31 26.22 -5.01 -15.27
N CYS A 32 25.18 -5.61 -14.70
CA CYS A 32 24.82 -5.47 -13.29
C CYS A 32 25.66 -6.33 -12.32
N GLU A 33 26.45 -7.30 -12.81
CA GLU A 33 27.28 -8.19 -11.96
C GLU A 33 28.23 -7.41 -11.04
N ASN A 34 28.78 -6.30 -11.54
CA ASN A 34 29.67 -5.43 -10.77
C ASN A 34 28.92 -4.33 -10.00
N GLY A 35 27.61 -4.51 -9.80
CA GLY A 35 26.71 -3.55 -9.17
C GLY A 35 25.97 -2.65 -10.17
N ILE A 36 25.14 -1.76 -9.64
CA ILE A 36 24.32 -0.83 -10.42
C ILE A 36 24.48 0.58 -9.86
N GLU A 37 24.71 1.51 -10.75
CA GLU A 37 24.80 2.95 -10.51
C GLU A 37 23.49 3.49 -9.93
N GLU A 38 23.60 4.35 -8.93
CA GLU A 38 22.46 4.85 -8.14
C GLU A 38 21.31 5.41 -8.96
N CYS A 39 21.60 6.25 -9.95
CA CYS A 39 20.61 6.85 -10.83
C CYS A 39 19.87 5.83 -11.70
N LEU A 40 20.47 4.67 -11.96
CA LEU A 40 19.91 3.61 -12.81
C LEU A 40 19.28 2.47 -12.00
N ARG A 41 19.58 2.35 -10.69
CA ARG A 41 19.00 1.32 -9.82
C ARG A 41 17.48 1.20 -9.94
N PRO A 42 16.69 2.29 -9.91
CA PRO A 42 15.23 2.17 -9.99
C PRO A 42 14.77 1.49 -11.28
N LEU A 43 15.42 1.78 -12.41
CA LEU A 43 15.05 1.21 -13.70
C LEU A 43 15.54 -0.23 -13.83
N CYS A 44 16.81 -0.49 -13.52
CA CYS A 44 17.42 -1.81 -13.63
C CYS A 44 16.72 -2.81 -12.70
N TRP A 45 16.45 -2.47 -11.44
CA TRP A 45 15.76 -3.37 -10.51
C TRP A 45 14.37 -3.75 -10.99
N ARG A 46 13.60 -2.78 -11.51
CA ARG A 46 12.26 -3.05 -12.03
C ARG A 46 12.27 -4.03 -13.22
N ILE A 47 13.31 -4.01 -14.04
CA ILE A 47 13.47 -4.97 -15.15
C ILE A 47 13.98 -6.32 -14.63
N LEU A 48 15.03 -6.31 -13.80
CA LEU A 48 15.69 -7.52 -13.30
C LEU A 48 14.77 -8.36 -12.39
N LEU A 49 13.91 -7.72 -11.61
CA LEU A 49 12.90 -8.36 -10.78
C LEU A 49 11.66 -8.83 -11.59
N GLY A 50 11.64 -8.58 -12.91
CA GLY A 50 10.54 -8.98 -13.78
C GLY A 50 9.27 -8.15 -13.62
N TYR A 51 9.34 -6.98 -12.97
CA TYR A 51 8.18 -6.11 -12.80
C TYR A 51 7.79 -5.43 -14.11
N MET A 52 8.75 -4.96 -14.92
CA MET A 52 8.46 -4.31 -16.21
C MET A 52 8.65 -5.26 -17.40
N PRO A 53 7.83 -5.13 -18.45
CA PRO A 53 8.06 -5.86 -19.70
C PRO A 53 9.36 -5.39 -20.37
N LEU A 54 9.99 -6.29 -21.13
CA LEU A 54 11.22 -5.98 -21.86
C LEU A 54 10.97 -5.02 -23.04
N ASP A 55 9.75 -4.98 -23.57
CA ASP A 55 9.31 -4.01 -24.57
C ASP A 55 8.92 -2.69 -23.93
N ARG A 56 9.66 -1.63 -24.27
CA ARG A 56 9.48 -0.26 -23.80
C ARG A 56 8.19 0.38 -24.25
N LYS A 57 7.67 0.02 -25.42
CA LYS A 57 6.43 0.60 -25.94
C LYS A 57 5.25 0.32 -25.00
N LEU A 58 5.33 -0.80 -24.28
CA LEU A 58 4.31 -1.23 -23.34
C LEU A 58 4.42 -0.55 -21.98
N TRP A 59 5.52 0.15 -21.67
CA TRP A 59 5.79 0.65 -20.32
C TRP A 59 4.73 1.63 -19.82
N SER A 60 4.35 2.62 -20.62
CA SER A 60 3.37 3.63 -20.21
C SER A 60 2.01 3.00 -19.88
N GLY A 61 1.50 2.14 -20.77
CA GLY A 61 0.24 1.42 -20.60
C GLY A 61 0.28 0.44 -19.43
N PHE A 62 1.36 -0.34 -19.33
CA PHE A 62 1.55 -1.32 -18.26
C PHE A 62 1.62 -0.64 -16.89
N LEU A 63 2.42 0.42 -16.74
CA LEU A 63 2.58 1.11 -15.46
C LEU A 63 1.33 1.83 -15.01
N ARG A 64 0.56 2.39 -15.95
CA ARG A 64 -0.76 2.94 -15.63
C ARG A 64 -1.68 1.84 -15.08
N LYS A 65 -1.81 0.72 -15.80
CA LYS A 65 -2.65 -0.41 -15.36
C LYS A 65 -2.23 -0.97 -14.00
N GLN A 66 -0.92 -1.11 -13.74
CA GLN A 66 -0.41 -1.57 -12.45
C GLN A 66 -0.74 -0.60 -11.31
N ARG A 67 -0.65 0.71 -11.53
CA ARG A 67 -1.05 1.71 -10.53
C ARG A 67 -2.55 1.69 -10.26
N GLU A 68 -3.37 1.59 -11.30
CA GLU A 68 -4.83 1.46 -11.19
C GLU A 68 -5.21 0.19 -10.42
N THR A 69 -4.57 -0.94 -10.74
CA THR A 69 -4.79 -2.22 -10.03
C THR A 69 -4.43 -2.10 -8.55
N PHE A 70 -3.28 -1.48 -8.25
CA PHE A 70 -2.87 -1.25 -6.86
C PHE A 70 -3.86 -0.34 -6.13
N GLU A 71 -4.35 0.72 -6.76
CA GLU A 71 -5.34 1.61 -6.17
C GLU A 71 -6.67 0.90 -5.89
N ALA A 72 -7.13 0.05 -6.81
CA ALA A 72 -8.32 -0.78 -6.61
C ALA A 72 -8.13 -1.76 -5.42
N LEU A 73 -7.00 -2.47 -5.35
CA LEU A 73 -6.69 -3.36 -4.23
C LEU A 73 -6.63 -2.63 -2.89
N VAL A 74 -6.09 -1.41 -2.86
CA VAL A 74 -6.07 -0.58 -1.64
C VAL A 74 -7.49 -0.21 -1.20
N GLN A 75 -8.39 0.06 -2.14
CA GLN A 75 -9.79 0.35 -1.82
C GLN A 75 -10.53 -0.91 -1.32
N GLU A 76 -10.22 -2.08 -1.88
CA GLU A 76 -10.78 -3.36 -1.47
C GLU A 76 -10.30 -3.81 -0.08
N ILE A 77 -9.04 -3.55 0.28
CA ILE A 77 -8.50 -3.98 1.58
C ILE A 77 -8.95 -3.05 2.72
N ILE A 78 -9.20 -1.77 2.43
CA ILE A 78 -9.58 -0.78 3.44
C ILE A 78 -11.11 -0.72 3.53
N VAL A 79 -11.74 -1.86 3.85
CA VAL A 79 -13.20 -1.96 4.06
C VAL A 79 -13.55 -1.44 5.44
N GLU A 80 -14.41 -0.42 5.52
CA GLU A 80 -15.00 -0.01 6.79
C GLU A 80 -16.33 -0.75 6.96
N PRO A 81 -16.45 -1.64 7.97
CA PRO A 81 -17.66 -2.43 8.17
C PRO A 81 -18.86 -1.49 8.41
N GLY A 82 -19.99 -1.79 7.77
CA GLY A 82 -21.22 -0.99 7.87
C GLY A 82 -21.37 0.18 6.90
N LYS A 83 -20.40 0.44 6.00
CA LYS A 83 -20.60 1.39 4.88
C LYS A 83 -21.33 0.78 3.69
N SER A 84 -21.12 -0.51 3.44
CA SER A 84 -21.75 -1.27 2.34
C SER A 84 -23.27 -1.44 2.53
N SER A 85 -23.74 -1.41 3.78
CA SER A 85 -25.13 -1.70 4.18
C SER A 85 -26.09 -0.52 4.09
N ASN A 86 -25.64 0.68 3.70
CA ASN A 86 -26.49 1.88 3.69
C ASN A 86 -27.04 2.24 2.28
N ALA A 87 -26.66 1.51 1.23
CA ALA A 87 -27.05 1.82 -0.15
C ALA A 87 -28.30 1.05 -0.63
N ASP A 88 -28.50 -0.18 -0.18
CA ASP A 88 -29.69 -0.98 -0.42
C ASP A 88 -30.32 -1.31 0.93
N GLY A 89 -31.54 -0.85 1.20
CA GLY A 89 -32.27 -1.07 2.46
C GLY A 89 -32.61 -2.53 2.81
N LEU A 90 -31.87 -3.51 2.30
CA LEU A 90 -31.89 -4.90 2.75
C LEU A 90 -30.81 -5.07 3.84
N THR A 91 -31.24 -4.85 5.08
CA THR A 91 -30.45 -5.15 6.26
C THR A 91 -30.02 -6.62 6.24
N VAL A 92 -28.71 -6.90 6.13
CA VAL A 92 -28.14 -8.14 6.67
C VAL A 92 -28.21 -7.96 8.20
N ALA A 93 -29.38 -8.23 8.77
CA ALA A 93 -29.72 -7.93 10.16
C ALA A 93 -28.87 -8.68 11.20
N ASP A 94 -28.02 -9.60 10.74
CA ASP A 94 -27.23 -10.51 11.57
C ASP A 94 -25.72 -10.25 11.55
N ASP A 95 -25.22 -9.25 10.80
CA ASP A 95 -23.79 -8.90 10.84
C ASP A 95 -23.54 -7.68 11.74
N HIS A 96 -22.79 -7.91 12.81
CA HIS A 96 -22.49 -6.94 13.85
C HIS A 96 -21.11 -7.23 14.47
N PRO A 97 -20.52 -6.29 15.23
CA PRO A 97 -19.17 -6.44 15.81
C PRO A 97 -18.96 -7.68 16.69
N LEU A 98 -20.05 -8.29 17.16
CA LEU A 98 -20.03 -9.47 18.03
C LEU A 98 -20.56 -10.72 17.34
N SER A 99 -20.80 -10.66 16.03
CA SER A 99 -21.35 -11.80 15.30
C SER A 99 -20.31 -12.91 15.22
N LEU A 100 -20.75 -14.16 15.44
CA LEU A 100 -19.88 -15.33 15.42
C LEU A 100 -19.85 -16.01 14.03
N ASN A 101 -20.60 -15.43 13.10
CA ASN A 101 -20.85 -15.91 11.77
C ASN A 101 -19.51 -16.05 11.03
N SER A 102 -19.36 -17.12 10.25
CA SER A 102 -18.10 -17.37 9.53
C SER A 102 -17.83 -16.35 8.42
N ASN A 103 -18.87 -15.68 7.92
CA ASN A 103 -18.86 -14.71 6.84
C ASN A 103 -19.08 -13.26 7.32
N SER A 104 -18.83 -12.96 8.60
CA SER A 104 -18.98 -11.60 9.14
C SER A 104 -17.87 -10.67 8.65
N GLU A 105 -18.25 -9.50 8.12
CA GLU A 105 -17.32 -8.43 7.76
C GLU A 105 -16.60 -7.88 8.99
N TRP A 106 -17.27 -7.86 10.15
CA TRP A 106 -16.67 -7.43 11.41
C TRP A 106 -15.57 -8.37 11.90
N LYS A 107 -15.75 -9.68 11.73
CA LYS A 107 -14.73 -10.67 12.09
C LYS A 107 -13.47 -10.52 11.26
N GLU A 108 -13.60 -10.23 9.97
CA GLU A 108 -12.47 -9.94 9.08
C GLU A 108 -11.81 -8.61 9.45
N TYR A 109 -12.60 -7.57 9.67
CA TYR A 109 -12.10 -6.25 10.12
C TYR A 109 -11.22 -6.32 11.38
N PHE A 110 -11.63 -7.08 12.40
CA PHE A 110 -10.82 -7.21 13.62
C PHE A 110 -9.50 -7.95 13.38
N LYS A 111 -9.51 -9.01 12.55
CA LYS A 111 -8.29 -9.72 12.15
C LYS A 111 -7.34 -8.81 11.38
N ASP A 112 -7.88 -8.01 10.46
CA ASP A 112 -7.10 -7.05 9.69
C ASP A 112 -6.49 -5.99 10.60
N ASN A 113 -7.21 -5.51 11.61
CA ASN A 113 -6.67 -4.56 12.58
C ASN A 113 -5.53 -5.16 13.42
N GLU A 114 -5.64 -6.43 13.84
CA GLU A 114 -4.55 -7.12 14.52
C GLU A 114 -3.32 -7.21 13.63
N LEU A 115 -3.48 -7.57 12.35
CA LEU A 115 -2.41 -7.62 11.37
C LEU A 115 -1.79 -6.24 11.13
N LEU A 116 -2.61 -5.21 10.93
CA LEU A 116 -2.18 -3.82 10.74
C LEU A 116 -1.36 -3.31 11.93
N LEU A 117 -1.76 -3.66 13.16
CA LEU A 117 -1.02 -3.28 14.37
C LEU A 117 0.36 -3.94 14.42
N GLN A 118 0.50 -5.19 13.96
CA GLN A 118 1.81 -5.85 13.87
C GLN A 118 2.68 -5.20 12.79
N ILE A 119 2.14 -4.92 11.61
CA ILE A 119 2.85 -4.22 10.54
C ILE A 119 3.36 -2.86 11.04
N ASP A 120 2.50 -2.09 11.73
CA ASP A 120 2.85 -0.77 12.24
C ASP A 120 3.96 -0.82 13.32
N LYS A 121 3.92 -1.83 14.22
CA LYS A 121 5.02 -2.10 15.15
C LYS A 121 6.32 -2.41 14.43
N ASP A 122 6.26 -3.26 13.39
CA ASP A 122 7.42 -3.68 12.60
C ASP A 122 8.02 -2.53 11.78
N VAL A 123 7.18 -1.69 11.19
CA VAL A 123 7.61 -0.51 10.43
C VAL A 123 8.30 0.50 11.36
N ARG A 124 7.77 0.76 12.57
CA ARG A 124 8.38 1.72 13.51
C ARG A 124 9.77 1.30 13.99
N ARG A 125 10.07 0.00 14.04
CA ARG A 125 11.39 -0.52 14.44
C ARG A 125 12.35 -0.73 13.26
N LEU A 126 11.90 -0.58 12.02
CA LEU A 126 12.71 -0.86 10.84
C LEU A 126 13.75 0.24 10.62
N CYS A 127 15.03 -0.14 10.68
CA CYS A 127 16.18 0.72 10.34
C CYS A 127 16.12 2.14 10.95
N PRO A 128 16.08 2.27 12.29
CA PRO A 128 15.89 3.56 12.97
C PRO A 128 17.03 4.55 12.69
N GLU A 129 18.18 4.12 12.20
CA GLU A 129 19.28 5.03 11.86
C GLU A 129 19.14 5.67 10.48
N ILE A 130 18.22 5.19 9.65
CA ILE A 130 18.03 5.68 8.29
C ILE A 130 16.84 6.65 8.27
N GLU A 131 17.16 7.93 8.06
CA GLU A 131 16.18 9.03 8.08
C GLU A 131 15.02 8.85 7.07
N PHE A 132 15.28 8.16 5.95
CA PHE A 132 14.26 7.86 4.95
C PHE A 132 13.02 7.15 5.53
N PHE A 133 13.20 6.25 6.51
CA PHE A 133 12.08 5.49 7.10
C PHE A 133 11.36 6.25 8.23
N GLN A 134 11.93 7.34 8.73
CA GLN A 134 11.34 8.15 9.79
C GLN A 134 10.53 9.35 9.25
N ARG A 135 10.86 9.82 8.05
CA ARG A 135 10.19 10.97 7.43
C ARG A 135 8.82 10.58 6.88
N THR A 136 7.86 11.50 6.98
CA THR A 136 6.59 11.37 6.26
C THR A 136 6.83 11.44 4.75
N THR A 137 6.13 10.60 4.01
CA THR A 137 6.21 10.63 2.55
C THR A 137 5.58 11.91 2.00
N ASN A 138 6.23 12.51 0.98
CA ASN A 138 5.65 13.63 0.22
C ASN A 138 4.48 13.18 -0.68
N PHE A 139 4.26 11.87 -0.81
CA PHE A 139 3.25 11.28 -1.68
C PHE A 139 2.33 10.33 -0.90
N PRO A 140 1.54 10.82 0.06
CA PRO A 140 0.64 9.97 0.83
C PRO A 140 -0.51 9.43 -0.05
N CYS A 141 -0.85 8.16 0.15
CA CYS A 141 -2.04 7.58 -0.47
C CYS A 141 -3.30 8.17 0.19
N LYS A 142 -4.05 8.99 -0.56
CA LYS A 142 -5.14 9.81 -0.02
C LYS A 142 -6.29 8.98 0.55
N CYS A 143 -6.63 7.86 -0.09
CA CYS A 143 -7.71 6.96 0.36
C CYS A 143 -7.32 6.17 1.61
N ALA A 144 -6.06 5.70 1.69
CA ALA A 144 -5.62 4.82 2.76
C ALA A 144 -5.21 5.54 4.05
N SER A 145 -4.53 6.68 3.93
CA SER A 145 -3.81 7.29 5.05
C SER A 145 -4.71 7.66 6.22
N LYS A 146 -5.92 8.17 5.97
CA LYS A 146 -6.82 8.61 7.05
C LYS A 146 -7.54 7.45 7.75
N SER A 147 -7.86 6.39 7.02
CA SER A 147 -8.59 5.24 7.57
C SER A 147 -7.65 4.34 8.38
N LEU A 148 -6.45 4.05 7.86
CA LEU A 148 -5.48 3.19 8.53
C LEU A 148 -4.95 3.78 9.84
N SER A 149 -4.64 5.09 9.87
CA SER A 149 -4.19 5.72 11.11
C SER A 149 -5.22 5.61 12.24
N LYS A 150 -6.52 5.75 11.92
CA LYS A 150 -7.60 5.57 12.91
C LYS A 150 -7.71 4.13 13.42
N ARG A 151 -7.58 3.16 12.52
CA ARG A 151 -7.60 1.72 12.87
C ARG A 151 -6.45 1.34 13.80
N ILE A 152 -5.26 1.85 13.51
CA ILE A 152 -4.05 1.59 14.30
C ILE A 152 -4.13 2.22 15.68
N SER A 153 -4.68 3.44 15.81
CA SER A 153 -4.86 4.11 17.11
C SER A 153 -5.91 3.45 18.00
N GLN A 154 -6.62 2.42 17.53
CA GLN A 154 -7.72 1.76 18.23
C GLN A 154 -8.81 2.72 18.73
N GLU A 155 -8.99 3.86 18.05
CA GLU A 155 -10.14 4.75 18.23
C GLU A 155 -11.39 4.11 17.61
N SER A 156 -11.71 2.87 17.99
CA SER A 156 -12.74 2.09 17.36
C SER A 156 -13.94 1.97 18.28
N LEU A 157 -15.06 2.52 17.79
CA LEU A 157 -16.43 2.34 18.26
C LEU A 157 -16.82 3.30 19.39
N GLN A 158 -17.40 4.44 19.00
CA GLN A 158 -18.21 5.23 19.92
C GLN A 158 -19.50 4.45 20.18
N ALA A 159 -19.71 4.04 21.43
CA ALA A 159 -20.96 3.46 21.88
C ALA A 159 -21.95 4.60 22.19
N GLU A 160 -22.99 4.76 21.38
CA GLU A 160 -24.12 5.60 21.75
C GLU A 160 -25.06 4.80 22.66
N ILE A 161 -25.29 5.29 23.88
CA ILE A 161 -26.30 4.74 24.77
C ILE A 161 -27.65 5.29 24.30
N CYS A 162 -28.48 4.45 23.68
CA CYS A 162 -29.86 4.82 23.36
C CYS A 162 -30.71 4.69 24.62
N ASP A 163 -30.79 5.77 25.41
CA ASP A 163 -31.73 5.85 26.52
C ASP A 163 -33.16 5.91 25.97
N LYS A 164 -33.89 4.79 26.06
CA LYS A 164 -35.32 4.70 25.68
C LYS A 164 -36.26 5.49 26.60
N ARG A 165 -35.72 6.29 27.52
CA ARG A 165 -36.50 7.16 28.40
C ARG A 165 -35.95 8.57 28.29
N TYR A 166 -36.75 9.42 27.67
CA TYR A 166 -36.56 10.86 27.45
C TYR A 166 -35.70 11.23 26.23
N ALA A 167 -36.33 11.96 25.32
CA ALA A 167 -35.71 12.58 24.16
C ALA A 167 -34.58 13.53 24.60
N GLY A 168 -33.34 13.08 24.53
CA GLY A 168 -32.15 13.87 24.77
C GLY A 168 -30.92 13.11 24.28
N MET A 169 -30.32 13.57 23.18
CA MET A 169 -29.10 13.00 22.62
C MET A 169 -27.92 13.38 23.51
N SER A 170 -27.26 12.40 24.15
CA SER A 170 -25.97 12.62 24.82
C SER A 170 -24.92 11.67 24.24
N THR A 171 -23.92 12.21 23.56
CA THR A 171 -22.78 11.48 23.03
C THR A 171 -21.79 11.17 24.17
N GLY A 172 -21.68 9.89 24.53
CA GLY A 172 -20.69 9.41 25.50
C GLY A 172 -19.53 8.72 24.77
N SER A 173 -18.30 9.17 25.00
CA SER A 173 -17.10 8.47 24.54
C SER A 173 -16.69 7.45 25.59
N VAL A 174 -16.79 6.16 25.27
CA VAL A 174 -16.28 5.08 26.13
C VAL A 174 -14.90 4.66 25.62
N CYS A 175 -13.86 5.02 26.36
CA CYS A 175 -12.51 4.47 26.16
C CYS A 175 -12.43 3.11 26.86
N PHE A 176 -12.08 2.06 26.13
CA PHE A 176 -11.62 0.80 26.72
C PHE A 176 -10.11 0.93 26.98
N PHE A 177 -9.69 0.68 28.23
CA PHE A 177 -8.28 0.63 28.66
C PHE A 177 -7.61 -0.68 28.24
#